data_AF-A0A7J6SEU4-F1
#
_entry.id   AF-A0A7J6SEU4-F1
#
_cell.length_a   1.000
_cell.length_b   1.000
_cell.length_c   1.000
_cell.angle_alpha   90.00
_cell.angle_beta   90.00
_cell.angle_gamma   90.00
#
_symmetry.space_group_name_H-M   'P 1'
#
loop_
_entity.id
_entity.type
_entity.pdbx_description
1 polymer ?
#
loop_
_entity_poly.entity_id
_entity_poly.type
_entity_poly.pdbx_seq_one_letter_code
_entity_poly.pdbx_strand_id
1 'polypeptide(L)'
;VRVLLTRTIALGPALAIALLESEISGMNGVNAWLNILQSIQLPFALLPLLHFAMSKKVMGTFAVNRWWKAVLWLVAILILAINVYLIVTTIVPLDWPWYAWAIIGIVAYLYASLCFYCVKEDVYRAAGNVKRGIIFCLKPL
;
A
#
# COMPACT_ATOMS: atom_id res chain seq x y z
N VAL A 1 -1.44 -24.45 -7.35
CA VAL A 1 -2.72 -24.38 -8.10
C VAL A 1 -3.53 -23.13 -7.75
N ARG A 2 -3.84 -22.85 -6.46
CA ARG A 2 -4.64 -21.66 -6.05
C ARG A 2 -4.06 -20.30 -6.46
N VAL A 3 -2.73 -20.10 -6.32
CA VAL A 3 -2.02 -18.86 -6.70
C VAL A 3 -1.95 -18.66 -8.22
N LEU A 4 -1.76 -19.74 -8.98
CA LEU A 4 -1.75 -19.71 -10.44
C LEU A 4 -3.15 -19.36 -10.94
N LEU A 5 -4.20 -20.00 -10.41
CA LEU A 5 -5.59 -19.72 -10.78
C LEU A 5 -5.95 -18.24 -10.57
N THR A 6 -5.60 -17.67 -9.41
CA THR A 6 -5.88 -16.26 -9.11
C THR A 6 -5.10 -15.29 -9.99
N ARG A 7 -3.86 -15.61 -10.38
CA ARG A 7 -3.09 -14.78 -11.31
C ARG A 7 -3.64 -14.87 -12.74
N THR A 8 -4.03 -16.05 -13.20
CA THR A 8 -4.60 -16.23 -14.53
C THR A 8 -5.98 -15.57 -14.64
N ILE A 9 -6.80 -15.62 -13.59
CA ILE A 9 -8.10 -14.93 -13.56
C ILE A 9 -7.93 -13.41 -13.49
N ALA A 10 -6.96 -12.90 -12.71
CA ALA A 10 -6.71 -11.46 -12.62
C ALA A 10 -6.08 -10.87 -13.91
N LEU A 11 -5.21 -11.62 -14.59
CA LEU A 11 -4.62 -11.23 -15.87
C LEU A 11 -5.56 -11.50 -17.06
N GLY A 12 -6.53 -12.39 -16.89
CA GLY A 12 -7.53 -12.76 -17.89
C GLY A 12 -8.26 -11.57 -18.53
N PRO A 13 -8.86 -10.64 -17.76
CA PRO A 13 -9.53 -9.48 -18.35
C PRO A 13 -8.58 -8.53 -19.08
N ALA A 14 -7.34 -8.37 -18.60
CA ALA A 14 -6.33 -7.57 -19.29
C ALA A 14 -5.93 -8.20 -20.63
N LEU A 15 -5.73 -9.53 -20.66
CA LEU A 15 -5.45 -10.29 -21.87
C LEU A 15 -6.64 -10.30 -22.84
N ALA A 16 -7.86 -10.44 -22.33
CA ALA A 16 -9.07 -10.44 -23.16
C ALA A 16 -9.27 -9.09 -23.85
N ILE A 17 -9.08 -7.97 -23.13
CA ILE A 17 -9.19 -6.64 -23.73
C ILE A 17 -8.03 -6.38 -24.71
N ALA A 18 -6.80 -6.80 -24.38
CA ALA A 18 -5.65 -6.68 -25.29
C ALA A 18 -5.81 -7.46 -26.61
N LEU A 19 -6.57 -8.56 -26.62
CA LEU A 19 -6.83 -9.35 -27.82
C LEU A 19 -8.04 -8.83 -28.62
N LEU A 20 -8.98 -8.14 -27.98
CA LEU A 20 -10.20 -7.60 -28.60
C LEU A 20 -10.03 -6.17 -29.11
N GLU A 21 -9.18 -5.36 -28.49
CA GLU A 21 -8.85 -4.02 -28.95
C GLU A 21 -7.52 -4.02 -29.70
N SER A 22 -7.58 -3.95 -31.04
CA SER A 22 -6.43 -3.77 -31.92
C SER A 22 -5.80 -2.37 -31.82
N GLU A 23 -6.42 -1.44 -31.09
CA GLU A 23 -5.91 -0.10 -30.85
C GLU A 23 -5.27 -0.01 -29.45
N ILE A 24 -4.00 0.39 -29.43
CA ILE A 24 -3.11 0.52 -28.25
C ILE A 24 -3.73 1.41 -27.14
N SER A 25 -4.73 2.22 -27.49
CA SER A 25 -5.40 3.18 -26.60
C SER A 25 -6.18 2.55 -25.44
N GLY A 26 -6.91 1.44 -25.65
CA GLY A 26 -7.75 0.89 -24.59
C GLY A 26 -7.02 -0.08 -23.64
N MET A 27 -5.91 -0.69 -24.08
CA MET A 27 -4.98 -1.44 -23.22
C MET A 27 -4.33 -0.53 -22.15
N ASN A 28 -4.03 0.72 -22.51
CA ASN A 28 -3.55 1.74 -21.57
C ASN A 28 -4.60 2.11 -20.52
N GLY A 29 -5.88 2.17 -20.92
CA GLY A 29 -6.99 2.46 -20.02
C GLY A 29 -7.21 1.38 -18.96
N VAL A 30 -7.24 0.11 -19.35
CA VAL A 30 -7.39 -1.02 -18.41
C VAL A 30 -6.22 -1.07 -17.42
N ASN A 31 -4.99 -0.88 -17.91
CA ASN A 31 -3.81 -0.88 -17.06
C ASN A 31 -3.84 0.27 -16.03
N ALA A 32 -4.28 1.46 -16.44
CA ALA A 32 -4.49 2.59 -15.54
C ALA A 32 -5.50 2.27 -14.42
N TRP A 33 -6.63 1.65 -14.76
CA TRP A 33 -7.63 1.22 -13.76
C TRP A 33 -7.09 0.15 -12.80
N LEU A 34 -6.36 -0.84 -13.32
CA LEU A 34 -5.72 -1.87 -12.49
C LEU A 34 -4.72 -1.27 -11.50
N ASN A 35 -3.93 -0.30 -11.95
CA ASN A 35 -2.98 0.39 -11.10
C ASN A 35 -3.66 1.19 -9.97
N ILE A 36 -4.76 1.89 -10.27
CA ILE A 36 -5.56 2.61 -9.25
C ILE A 36 -6.11 1.62 -8.21
N LEU A 37 -6.69 0.51 -8.66
CA LEU A 37 -7.20 -0.55 -7.78
C LEU A 37 -6.09 -1.15 -6.90
N GLN A 38 -4.91 -1.40 -7.48
CA GLN A 38 -3.75 -1.93 -6.75
C GLN A 38 -3.25 -0.95 -5.69
N SER A 39 -3.21 0.35 -5.98
CA SER A 39 -2.80 1.36 -5.01
C SER A 39 -3.77 1.50 -3.84
N ILE A 40 -5.06 1.21 -4.02
CA ILE A 40 -6.04 1.12 -2.92
C ILE A 40 -5.85 -0.16 -2.09
N GLN A 41 -5.41 -1.26 -2.70
CA GLN A 41 -5.20 -2.53 -2.00
C GLN A 41 -3.91 -2.55 -1.17
N LEU A 42 -2.85 -1.89 -1.64
CA LEU A 42 -1.52 -1.98 -1.01
C LEU A 42 -1.50 -1.54 0.46
N PRO A 43 -2.07 -0.39 0.88
CA PRO A 43 -2.10 0.00 2.28
C PRO A 43 -2.87 -1.00 3.15
N PHE A 44 -4.00 -1.51 2.64
CA PHE A 44 -4.83 -2.47 3.37
C PHE A 44 -4.15 -3.82 3.58
N ALA A 45 -3.34 -4.28 2.63
CA ALA A 45 -2.54 -5.50 2.78
C ALA A 45 -1.29 -5.28 3.64
N LEU A 46 -0.65 -4.12 3.47
CA LEU A 46 0.63 -3.78 4.09
C LEU A 46 0.48 -3.51 5.60
N LEU A 47 -0.58 -2.82 6.04
CA LEU A 47 -0.76 -2.46 7.44
C LEU A 47 -0.90 -3.70 8.37
N PRO A 48 -1.80 -4.67 8.11
CA PRO A 48 -1.88 -5.89 8.90
C PRO A 48 -0.60 -6.71 8.83
N LEU A 49 0.08 -6.75 7.67
CA LEU A 49 1.36 -7.45 7.52
C LEU A 49 2.43 -6.84 8.43
N LEU A 50 2.59 -5.51 8.45
CA LEU A 50 3.52 -4.85 9.37
C LEU A 50 3.14 -5.14 10.83
N HIS A 51 1.85 -5.09 11.16
CA HIS A 51 1.36 -5.40 12.50
C HIS A 51 1.76 -6.83 12.93
N PHE A 52 1.53 -7.82 12.07
CA PHE A 52 1.87 -9.22 12.35
C PHE A 52 3.39 -9.44 12.38
N ALA A 53 4.15 -8.86 11.45
CA ALA A 53 5.61 -8.96 11.42
C ALA A 53 6.26 -8.33 12.66
N MET A 54 5.62 -7.32 13.27
CA MET A 54 6.12 -6.68 14.49
C MET A 54 5.65 -7.37 15.78
N SER A 55 4.66 -8.26 15.71
CA SER A 55 4.07 -8.94 16.85
C SER A 55 4.94 -10.10 17.34
N LYS A 56 5.60 -9.91 18.49
CA LYS A 56 6.31 -10.98 19.20
C LYS A 56 5.39 -12.15 19.59
N LYS A 57 4.08 -11.89 19.71
CA LYS A 57 3.08 -12.85 20.15
C LYS A 57 2.78 -13.92 19.09
N VAL A 58 3.01 -13.62 17.81
CA VAL A 58 2.79 -14.54 16.67
C VAL A 58 4.11 -15.16 16.19
N MET A 59 5.23 -14.43 16.25
CA MET A 59 6.52 -14.86 15.67
C MET A 59 7.53 -15.47 16.66
N GLY A 60 7.23 -15.44 17.98
CA GLY A 60 8.06 -16.09 19.00
C GLY A 60 9.52 -15.59 19.02
N THR A 61 10.47 -16.53 18.99
CA THR A 61 11.93 -16.27 18.99
C THR A 61 12.47 -15.66 17.68
N PHE A 62 11.71 -15.70 16.58
CA PHE A 62 12.05 -15.02 15.32
C PHE A 62 11.47 -13.61 15.22
N ALA A 63 11.05 -13.04 16.36
CA ALA A 63 10.54 -11.68 16.42
C ALA A 63 11.51 -10.69 15.77
N VAL A 64 11.00 -9.96 14.77
CA VAL A 64 11.73 -8.95 14.01
C VAL A 64 12.45 -7.98 14.95
N ASN A 65 13.78 -7.94 14.82
CA ASN A 65 14.63 -7.11 15.67
C ASN A 65 14.32 -5.63 15.44
N ARG A 66 14.62 -4.77 16.42
CA ARG A 66 14.18 -3.37 16.40
C ARG A 66 14.68 -2.58 15.18
N TRP A 67 15.89 -2.89 14.70
CA TRP A 67 16.45 -2.38 13.45
C TRP A 67 15.61 -2.73 12.22
N TRP A 68 15.22 -4.01 12.10
CA TRP A 68 14.38 -4.48 11.02
C TRP A 68 12.97 -3.87 11.04
N LYS A 69 12.44 -3.50 12.21
CA LYS A 69 11.17 -2.75 12.29
C LYS A 69 11.28 -1.36 11.66
N ALA A 70 12.40 -0.67 11.82
CA ALA A 70 12.63 0.63 11.20
C ALA A 70 12.77 0.50 9.67
N VAL A 71 13.48 -0.53 9.20
CA VAL A 71 13.60 -0.85 7.77
C VAL A 71 12.23 -1.16 7.16
N LEU A 72 11.39 -1.96 7.83
CA LEU A 72 10.03 -2.26 7.36
C LEU A 72 9.16 -1.00 7.26
N TRP A 73 9.27 -0.07 8.21
CA TRP A 73 8.58 1.22 8.14
C TRP A 73 9.07 2.09 6.99
N LEU A 74 10.38 2.14 6.76
CA LEU A 74 10.97 2.88 5.64
C LEU A 74 10.46 2.32 4.30
N VAL A 75 10.54 1.00 4.12
CA VAL A 75 10.03 0.32 2.93
C VAL A 75 8.52 0.56 2.76
N ALA A 76 7.75 0.53 3.84
CA ALA A 76 6.32 0.80 3.80
C ALA A 76 6.01 2.22 3.30
N ILE A 77 6.71 3.23 3.83
CA ILE A 77 6.57 4.62 3.40
C ILE A 77 6.97 4.76 1.92
N LEU A 78 8.06 4.13 1.50
CA LEU A 78 8.53 4.16 0.11
C LEU A 78 7.49 3.59 -0.85
N ILE A 79 6.94 2.41 -0.55
CA ILE A 79 5.91 1.76 -1.37
C ILE A 79 4.66 2.65 -1.42
N LEU A 80 4.25 3.22 -0.30
CA LEU A 80 3.07 4.09 -0.24
C LEU A 80 3.27 5.38 -1.06
N ALA A 81 4.47 5.97 -1.01
CA ALA A 81 4.82 7.14 -1.81
C ALA A 81 4.78 6.84 -3.33
N ILE A 82 5.34 5.70 -3.76
CA ILE A 82 5.29 5.29 -5.18
C ILE A 82 3.85 5.08 -5.64
N ASN A 83 2.98 4.50 -4.81
CA ASN A 83 1.58 4.27 -5.17
C ASN A 83 0.78 5.56 -5.28
N VAL A 84 1.00 6.51 -4.35
CA VAL A 84 0.37 7.84 -4.44
C VAL A 84 0.83 8.56 -5.70
N TYR A 85 2.12 8.50 -6.03
CA TYR A 85 2.64 9.08 -7.28
C TYR A 85 1.92 8.52 -8.50
N LEU A 86 1.77 7.19 -8.57
CA LEU A 86 1.13 6.51 -9.70
C LEU A 86 -0.36 6.90 -9.85
N ILE A 87 -1.09 7.03 -8.73
CA ILE A 87 -2.47 7.55 -8.73
C ILE A 87 -2.51 8.96 -9.32
N VAL A 88 -1.67 9.87 -8.82
CA VAL A 88 -1.66 11.28 -9.25
C VAL A 88 -1.36 11.39 -10.73
N THR A 89 -0.35 10.67 -11.23
CA THR A 89 0.01 10.69 -12.66
C THR A 89 -1.08 10.13 -13.57
N THR A 90 -1.94 9.25 -13.04
CA THR A 90 -3.02 8.62 -13.83
C THR A 90 -4.29 9.47 -13.82
N ILE A 91 -4.61 10.15 -12.71
CA ILE A 91 -5.86 10.90 -12.52
C ILE A 91 -5.76 12.35 -13.00
N VAL A 92 -4.63 13.04 -12.77
CA VAL A 92 -4.47 14.46 -13.11
C VAL A 92 -4.63 14.80 -14.60
N PRO A 93 -4.12 14.01 -15.57
CA PRO A 93 -4.26 14.35 -16.99
C PRO A 93 -5.65 14.05 -17.57
N LEU A 94 -6.57 13.48 -16.78
CA LEU A 94 -7.93 13.23 -17.22
C LEU A 94 -8.78 14.50 -17.01
N ASP A 95 -9.32 15.05 -18.10
CA ASP A 95 -10.24 16.20 -18.09
C ASP A 95 -11.62 15.83 -17.50
N TRP A 96 -11.64 15.54 -16.20
CA TRP A 96 -12.84 15.16 -15.48
C TRP A 96 -13.60 16.39 -14.97
N PRO A 97 -14.94 16.35 -14.99
CA PRO A 97 -15.75 17.43 -14.45
C PRO A 97 -15.54 17.58 -12.94
N TRP A 98 -15.75 18.78 -12.41
CA TRP A 98 -15.45 19.14 -11.02
C TRP A 98 -16.12 18.22 -9.97
N TYR A 99 -17.31 17.66 -10.27
CA TYR A 99 -18.00 16.74 -9.37
C TYR A 99 -17.22 15.44 -9.16
N ALA A 100 -16.48 14.98 -10.17
CA ALA A 100 -15.69 13.77 -10.06
C ALA A 100 -14.49 13.98 -9.13
N TRP A 101 -13.85 15.16 -9.19
CA TRP A 101 -12.83 15.57 -8.23
C TRP A 101 -13.37 15.69 -6.80
N ALA A 102 -14.60 16.19 -6.63
CA ALA A 102 -15.26 16.23 -5.32
C ALA A 102 -15.49 14.81 -4.75
N ILE A 103 -15.98 13.88 -5.57
CA ILE A 103 -16.18 12.48 -5.17
C ILE A 103 -14.85 11.82 -4.83
N ILE A 104 -13.82 11.96 -5.68
CA ILE A 104 -12.48 11.43 -5.41
C ILE A 104 -11.93 11.99 -4.10
N GLY A 105 -12.06 13.31 -3.87
CA GLY A 105 -11.60 13.95 -2.65
C GLY A 105 -12.28 13.39 -1.40
N ILE A 106 -13.60 13.19 -1.44
CA ILE A 106 -14.36 12.60 -0.33
C ILE A 106 -13.92 11.15 -0.06
N VAL A 107 -13.80 10.33 -1.12
CA VAL A 107 -13.36 8.93 -1.01
C VAL A 107 -11.92 8.86 -0.49
N ALA A 108 -11.03 9.70 -1.02
CA ALA A 108 -9.64 9.80 -0.58
C ALA A 108 -9.53 10.25 0.88
N TYR A 109 -10.35 11.21 1.32
CA TYR A 109 -10.39 11.66 2.71
C TYR A 109 -10.87 10.53 3.65
N LEU A 110 -11.97 9.84 3.30
CA LEU A 110 -12.47 8.70 4.06
C LEU A 110 -11.42 7.58 4.16
N TYR A 111 -10.75 7.28 3.04
CA TYR A 111 -9.72 6.26 2.98
C TYR A 111 -8.47 6.65 3.78
N ALA A 112 -8.01 7.90 3.67
CA ALA A 112 -6.89 8.43 4.45
C ALA A 112 -7.22 8.46 5.95
N SER A 113 -8.46 8.79 6.31
CA SER A 113 -8.95 8.75 7.70
C SER A 113 -8.89 7.32 8.25
N LEU A 114 -9.45 6.33 7.54
CA LEU A 114 -9.37 4.92 7.93
C LEU A 114 -7.93 4.43 8.04
N CYS A 115 -7.10 4.74 7.05
CA CYS A 115 -5.67 4.43 7.09
C CYS A 115 -5.01 5.06 8.31
N PHE A 116 -5.27 6.34 8.59
CA PHE A 116 -4.70 7.04 9.73
C PHE A 116 -5.17 6.44 11.05
N TYR A 117 -6.44 6.06 11.20
CA TYR A 117 -6.94 5.38 12.39
C TYR A 117 -6.21 4.06 12.64
N CYS A 118 -6.05 3.22 11.60
CA CYS A 118 -5.31 1.96 11.69
C CYS A 118 -3.81 2.18 11.97
N VAL A 119 -3.21 3.13 11.24
CA VAL A 119 -1.78 3.49 11.32
C VAL A 119 -1.44 4.09 12.67
N LYS A 120 -2.32 4.90 13.28
CA LYS A 120 -2.04 5.60 14.52
C LYS A 120 -1.63 4.60 15.61
N GLU A 121 -2.37 3.51 15.76
CA GLU A 121 -2.06 2.48 16.76
C GLU A 121 -0.72 1.78 16.50
N ASP A 122 -0.40 1.51 15.23
CA ASP A 122 0.85 0.87 14.82
C ASP A 122 2.07 1.81 14.88
N VAL A 123 1.90 3.09 14.53
CA VAL A 123 2.93 4.14 14.61
C VAL A 123 3.24 4.45 16.07
N TYR A 124 2.25 4.58 16.94
CA TYR A 124 2.50 4.76 18.38
C TYR A 124 3.29 3.58 18.97
N ARG A 125 2.97 2.34 18.56
CA ARG A 125 3.72 1.14 18.96
C ARG A 125 5.12 1.09 18.35
N ALA A 126 5.31 1.54 17.13
CA ALA A 126 6.61 1.59 16.46
C ALA A 126 7.52 2.68 17.04
N ALA A 127 7.02 3.91 17.19
CA ALA A 127 7.74 5.06 17.74
C ALA A 127 8.19 4.81 19.19
N GLY A 128 7.31 4.25 20.05
CA GLY A 128 7.66 3.90 21.43
C GLY A 128 8.70 2.79 21.55
N ASN A 129 8.81 1.92 20.54
CA ASN A 129 9.84 0.88 20.49
C ASN A 129 11.16 1.41 19.94
N VAL A 130 11.15 2.20 18.86
CA VAL A 130 12.37 2.83 18.29
C VAL A 130 13.07 3.71 19.33
N LYS A 131 12.32 4.55 20.05
CA LYS A 131 12.86 5.41 21.12
C LYS A 131 13.56 4.62 22.23
N ARG A 132 13.00 3.47 22.63
CA ARG A 132 13.60 2.55 23.62
C ARG A 132 14.83 1.80 23.10
N GLY A 133 15.01 1.66 21.79
CA GLY A 133 16.17 0.99 21.19
C GLY A 133 17.38 1.89 21.11
N ILE A 134 17.15 3.12 20.66
CA ILE A 134 18.19 4.16 20.62
C ILE A 134 18.71 4.42 22.04
N ILE A 135 17.83 4.48 23.04
CA ILE A 135 18.21 4.69 24.45
C ILE A 135 18.99 3.51 25.07
N PHE A 136 18.79 2.28 24.57
CA PHE A 136 19.53 1.11 25.04
C PHE A 136 20.93 1.02 24.40
N CYS A 137 21.06 1.46 23.14
CA CYS A 137 22.37 1.61 22.48
C CYS A 137 23.18 2.80 23.02
N LEU A 138 22.52 3.86 23.51
CA LEU A 138 23.18 5.03 24.10
C LEU A 138 23.50 4.89 25.60
N LYS A 139 23.18 3.76 26.23
CA LYS A 139 23.54 3.53 27.64
C LYS A 139 25.00 3.07 27.66
N PRO A 140 25.95 3.88 28.19
CA PRO A 140 27.33 3.46 28.29
C PRO A 140 27.43 2.27 29.25
N LEU A 141 28.29 1.31 28.89
CA LEU A 141 28.68 0.18 29.73
C LEU A 141 29.28 0.69 31.05
#